data_AF-A0A7J8YDU1-F1
#
_entry.id   AF-A0A7J8YDU1-F1
#
_cell.length_a   1.000
_cell.length_b   1.000
_cell.length_c   1.000
_cell.angle_alpha   90.00
_cell.angle_beta   90.00
_cell.angle_gamma   90.00
#
_symmetry.space_group_name_H-M   'P 1'
#
loop_
_entity.id
_entity.type
_entity.pdbx_description
1 polymer ?
#
loop_
_entity_poly.entity_id
_entity_poly.type
_entity_poly.pdbx_seq_one_letter_code
_entity_poly.pdbx_strand_id
1 'polypeptide(L)' 'MEKNNNNRKDKGEEGGGQLRPSNTGRRQEWEIDPSKLIIKSVIARGTFGTVHRGMYDGQDVA' A
#
# COMPACT_ATOMS: atom_id res chain seq x y z
N MET A 1 -35.10 -26.57 47.27
CA MET A 1 -34.11 -25.93 48.17
C MET A 1 -32.80 -26.05 47.43
N GLU A 2 -32.10 -25.02 46.99
CA GLU A 2 -31.96 -23.64 47.44
C GLU A 2 -31.50 -22.80 46.24
N LYS A 3 -31.88 -21.53 46.25
CA LYS A 3 -31.60 -20.53 45.22
C LYS A 3 -30.11 -20.15 45.28
N ASN A 4 -29.50 -19.73 44.17
CA ASN A 4 -28.65 -18.54 44.30
C ASN A 4 -28.64 -17.66 43.04
N ASN A 5 -28.73 -16.36 43.32
CA ASN A 5 -29.18 -15.29 42.44
C ASN A 5 -27.99 -14.43 41.97
N ASN A 6 -28.17 -13.79 40.83
CA ASN A 6 -27.23 -12.96 40.07
C ASN A 6 -26.57 -11.81 40.86
N ASN A 7 -25.32 -11.41 40.52
CA ASN A 7 -25.04 -10.08 39.95
C ASN A 7 -23.55 -9.71 39.70
N ARG A 8 -23.34 -9.15 38.50
CA ARG A 8 -22.51 -7.97 38.14
C ARG A 8 -20.99 -8.00 38.35
N LYS A 9 -20.27 -8.10 37.22
CA LYS A 9 -19.30 -7.07 36.82
C LYS A 9 -19.41 -6.78 35.32
N ASP A 10 -19.85 -5.56 35.03
CA ASP A 10 -19.74 -4.87 33.76
C ASP A 10 -18.30 -4.33 33.59
N LYS A 11 -17.94 -4.04 32.33
CA LYS A 11 -16.78 -3.28 31.81
C LYS A 11 -15.53 -4.03 31.38
N GLY A 12 -15.30 -3.96 30.06
CA GLY A 12 -13.98 -4.12 29.44
C GLY A 12 -14.03 -4.57 27.98
N GLU A 13 -14.83 -3.93 27.13
CA GLU A 13 -14.60 -4.02 25.67
C GLU A 13 -13.28 -3.30 25.35
N GLU A 14 -12.16 -4.00 25.46
CA GLU A 14 -10.92 -3.59 24.80
C GLU A 14 -10.92 -4.23 23.42
N GLY A 15 -11.32 -3.42 22.43
CA GLY A 15 -11.25 -3.73 21.01
C GLY A 15 -9.80 -3.94 20.57
N GLY A 16 -9.24 -5.11 20.87
CA GLY A 16 -8.05 -5.64 20.22
C GLY A 16 -8.42 -6.13 18.82
N GLY A 17 -8.75 -5.18 17.93
CA GLY A 17 -8.91 -5.46 16.52
C GLY A 17 -7.60 -6.04 15.99
N GLN A 18 -7.55 -7.36 15.83
CA GLN A 18 -6.51 -8.05 15.08
C GLN A 18 -6.46 -7.40 13.70
N LEU A 19 -5.52 -6.47 13.50
CA LEU A 19 -5.19 -5.93 12.20
C LEU A 19 -4.75 -7.12 11.36
N ARG A 20 -5.70 -7.62 10.56
CA ARG A 20 -5.41 -8.51 9.43
C ARG A 20 -4.24 -7.84 8.71
N PRO A 21 -3.13 -8.53 8.40
CA PRO A 21 -2.09 -7.93 7.58
C PRO A 21 -2.76 -7.51 6.29
N SER A 22 -3.11 -6.24 6.19
CA SER A 22 -3.69 -5.67 5.00
C SER A 22 -2.61 -5.86 3.95
N ASN A 23 -2.98 -6.42 2.80
CA ASN A 23 -2.08 -6.59 1.67
C ASN A 23 -1.59 -5.24 1.09
N THR A 24 -1.72 -4.15 1.85
CA THR A 24 -1.37 -2.78 1.52
C THR A 24 0.14 -2.52 1.56
N GLY A 25 0.96 -3.55 1.80
CA GLY A 25 2.42 -3.41 1.92
C GLY A 25 3.25 -4.20 0.91
N ARG A 26 2.64 -5.01 0.03
CA ARG A 26 3.38 -5.81 -0.95
C ARG A 26 3.23 -5.20 -2.34
N ARG A 27 4.30 -4.53 -2.81
CA ARG A 27 4.43 -4.12 -4.21
C ARG A 27 4.26 -5.35 -5.11
N GLN A 28 3.48 -5.23 -6.18
CA GLN A 28 3.39 -6.27 -7.19
C GLN A 28 4.70 -6.40 -7.98
N GLU A 29 4.91 -7.54 -8.63
CA GLU A 29 6.12 -7.79 -9.44
C GLU A 29 6.29 -6.78 -10.58
N TRP A 30 5.18 -6.29 -11.15
CA TRP A 30 5.20 -5.29 -12.22
C TRP A 30 5.35 -3.85 -11.72
N GLU A 31 5.31 -3.61 -10.41
CA GLU A 31 5.51 -2.28 -9.86
C GLU A 31 7.00 -1.91 -9.86
N ILE A 32 7.32 -0.82 -10.54
CA ILE A 32 8.67 -0.23 -10.49
C ILE A 32 8.83 0.63 -9.23
N ASP A 33 10.08 0.88 -8.83
CA ASP A 33 10.39 1.86 -7.79
C ASP A 33 10.60 3.25 -8.41
N PRO A 34 9.69 4.22 -8.26
CA PRO A 34 9.75 5.46 -9.02
C PRO A 34 10.99 6.31 -8.69
N SER A 35 11.55 6.17 -7.47
CA SER A 35 12.78 6.86 -7.06
C SER A 35 14.01 6.45 -7.86
N LYS A 36 13.98 5.30 -8.55
CA LYS A 36 15.07 4.82 -9.41
C LYS A 36 14.95 5.32 -10.85
N LEU A 37 13.84 5.99 -11.22
CA LEU A 37 13.64 6.55 -12.55
C LEU A 37 14.12 7.99 -12.60
N ILE A 38 15.09 8.25 -13.47
CA ILE A 38 15.56 9.61 -13.79
C ILE A 38 14.94 10.03 -15.12
N ILE A 39 14.10 11.07 -15.10
CA ILE A 39 13.51 11.67 -16.30
C ILE A 39 14.48 12.69 -16.89
N LYS A 40 14.83 12.54 -18.17
CA LYS A 40 15.72 13.45 -18.92
C LYS A 40 14.88 14.40 -19.80
N SER A 41 15.05 14.33 -21.12
CA SER A 41 14.38 15.21 -22.09
C SER A 41 13.16 14.56 -22.72
N VAL A 42 12.25 15.39 -23.21
CA VAL A 42 11.14 14.97 -24.08
C VAL A 42 11.71 14.46 -25.41
N ILE A 43 11.22 13.31 -25.87
CA ILE A 43 11.57 12.72 -27.17
C ILE A 43 10.40 12.64 -28.15
N ALA A 44 9.15 12.64 -27.66
CA ALA A 44 7.97 12.69 -28.52
C ALA A 44 6.76 13.30 -27.80
N ARG A 45 5.81 13.82 -28.59
CA ARG A 45 4.48 14.25 -28.13
C ARG A 45 3.43 13.61 -29.04
N GLY A 46 2.43 12.97 -28.44
CA GLY A 46 1.32 12.33 -29.15
C GLY A 46 0.01 12.56 -28.44
N THR A 47 -1.08 12.02 -29.00
CA THR A 47 -2.44 12.21 -28.48
C THR A 47 -2.61 11.74 -27.03
N PHE A 48 -1.87 10.71 -26.61
CA PHE A 48 -1.96 10.11 -25.28
C PHE A 48 -0.97 10.68 -24.26
N GLY A 49 -0.06 11.56 -24.70
CA GLY A 49 0.90 12.19 -23.78
C GLY A 49 2.25 12.51 -24.39
N THR A 50 3.21 12.74 -23.50
CA THR A 50 4.59 13.10 -23.84
C THR A 50 5.53 11.97 -23.42
N VAL A 51 6.31 11.47 -24.38
CA VAL A 51 7.34 10.45 -24.12
C VAL A 51 8.62 11.16 -23.72
N HIS A 52 9.21 10.75 -22.61
CA HIS A 52 10.47 11.28 -22.10
C HIS A 52 11.54 10.20 -22.18
N ARG A 53 12.76 10.57 -22.52
CA ARG A 53 13.91 9.70 -22.29
C ARG A 53 14.12 9.56 -20.79
N GLY A 54 14.21 8.34 -20.29
CA GLY A 54 14.52 8.03 -18.90
C GLY A 54 15.80 7.21 -18.74
N MET A 55 16.31 7.13 -17.51
CA MET A 55 17.22 6.08 -17.06
C MET A 55 16.60 5.38 -15.87
N TYR A 56 16.51 4.06 -15.90
CA TYR A 56 16.06 3.23 -14.79
C TYR A 56 17.14 2.20 -14.48
N ASP A 57 17.66 2.21 -13.25
CA ASP A 57 18.71 1.29 -12.79
C ASP A 57 19.95 1.24 -13.71
N GLY A 58 20.31 2.39 -14.29
CA GLY A 58 21.43 2.51 -15.22
C GLY A 58 21.13 2.13 -16.68
N GLN A 59 19.90 1.71 -16.99
CA GLN A 59 19.45 1.41 -18.35
C GLN A 59 18.62 2.57 -18.92
N ASP A 60 18.92 3.00 -20.15
CA ASP A 60 18.09 3.98 -20.86
C ASP A 60 16.71 3.37 -21.21
N VAL A 61 15.64 4.13 -20.95
CA VAL A 61 14.23 3.74 -21.16
C VAL A 61 13.43 4.90 -21.79
N ALA A 62 12.17 4.64 -22.19
CA ALA A 62 11.25 5.61 -22.79
C ALA A 62 9.84 5.49 -22.19
#